data_AF-A0A1A6H4F3-F1
#
_entry.id   AF-A0A1A6H4F3-F1
#
_cell.length_a   1.000
_cell.length_b   1.000
_cell.length_c   1.000
_cell.angle_alpha   90.00
_cell.angle_beta   90.00
_cell.angle_gamma   90.00
#
_symmetry.space_group_name_H-M   'P 1'
#
loop_
_entity.id
_entity.type
_entity.pdbx_description
1 polymer ?
#
loop_
_entity_poly.entity_id
_entity_poly.type
_entity_poly.pdbx_seq_one_letter_code
_entity_poly.pdbx_strand_id
1 'polypeptide(L)' 'SNHLTDLYRRDENIQVTGSGHVQSPRFPSSYPRNLLLTWRLHSQEKTRIQLAFDHQFGLEEAENDIC' A
#
# COMPACT_ATOMS: atom_id res chain seq x y z
N SER A 1 7.06 7.77 -23.57
CA SER A 1 6.15 7.61 -22.42
C SER A 1 6.37 6.22 -21.86
N ASN A 2 6.92 6.08 -20.65
CA ASN A 2 7.29 4.76 -20.12
C ASN A 2 6.06 4.08 -19.49
N HIS A 3 5.44 3.14 -20.20
CA HIS A 3 4.27 2.38 -19.72
C HIS A 3 4.45 1.69 -18.36
N LEU A 4 5.69 1.49 -17.90
CA LEU A 4 5.99 0.89 -16.59
C LEU A 4 5.58 1.78 -15.40
N THR A 5 5.56 3.11 -15.55
CA THR A 5 5.12 4.01 -14.47
C THR A 5 3.61 4.01 -14.29
N ASP A 6 2.85 3.67 -15.33
CA ASP A 6 1.38 3.62 -15.28
C ASP A 6 0.90 2.40 -14.48
N LEU A 7 1.64 1.29 -14.52
CA LEU A 7 1.34 0.05 -13.77
C LEU A 7 1.33 0.22 -12.25
N TYR A 8 2.11 1.18 -11.74
CA TYR A 8 2.23 1.47 -10.30
C TYR A 8 1.55 2.77 -9.88
N ARG A 9 0.68 3.31 -10.72
CA ARG A 9 -0.23 4.41 -10.41
C ARG A 9 -1.64 3.85 -10.30
N ARG A 10 -2.09 3.54 -9.09
CA ARG A 10 -3.40 2.92 -8.86
C ARG A 10 -4.13 3.50 -7.65
N ASP A 11 -5.43 3.52 -7.81
CA ASP A 11 -6.41 3.92 -6.81
C ASP A 11 -7.38 2.75 -6.61
N GLU A 12 -7.29 2.07 -5.47
CA GLU A 12 -8.04 0.85 -5.19
C GLU A 12 -9.04 1.09 -4.06
N ASN A 13 -10.31 0.78 -4.32
CA ASN A 13 -11.39 0.79 -3.32
C ASN A 13 -11.62 -0.62 -2.78
N ILE A 14 -11.49 -0.79 -1.47
CA ILE A 14 -11.59 -2.09 -0.81
C ILE A 14 -12.72 -2.06 0.21
N GLN A 15 -13.70 -2.95 0.04
CA GLN A 15 -14.74 -3.22 1.03
C GLN A 15 -14.22 -4.23 2.05
N VAL A 16 -14.11 -3.80 3.30
CA VAL A 16 -13.65 -4.60 4.43
C VAL A 16 -14.86 -5.30 5.06
N THR A 17 -15.03 -6.57 4.73
CA THR A 17 -16.08 -7.45 5.28
C THR A 17 -15.57 -8.38 6.38
N GLY A 18 -14.26 -8.42 6.60
CA GLY A 18 -13.59 -9.27 7.58
C GLY A 18 -12.08 -9.01 7.60
N SER A 19 -11.30 -9.95 8.13
CA SER A 19 -9.83 -9.86 8.14
C SER A 19 -9.25 -10.00 6.73
N GLY A 20 -8.19 -9.23 6.46
CA GLY A 20 -7.46 -9.26 5.19
C GLY A 20 -6.10 -8.59 5.33
N HIS A 21 -5.38 -8.50 4.22
CA HIS A 21 -4.08 -7.83 4.17
C HIS A 21 -3.94 -7.02 2.88
N VAL A 22 -3.17 -5.95 2.96
CA VAL A 22 -2.70 -5.16 1.83
C VAL A 22 -1.18 -5.14 1.90
N GLN A 23 -0.53 -5.32 0.76
CA GLN A 23 0.92 -5.46 0.65
C GLN A 23 1.45 -4.58 -0.48
N SER A 24 2.71 -4.17 -0.35
CA SER A 24 3.41 -3.51 -1.45
C SER A 24 3.53 -4.46 -2.65
N PRO A 25 3.55 -3.95 -3.90
CA PRO A 25 3.77 -4.79 -5.06
C PRO A 25 5.08 -5.57 -4.92
N ARG A 26 5.04 -6.84 -5.30
CA ARG A 26 6.15 -7.79 -5.23
C ARG A 26 6.54 -8.26 -3.82
N PHE A 27 5.84 -7.84 -2.76
CA PHE A 27 6.07 -8.38 -1.42
C PHE A 27 6.11 -9.94 -1.47
N PRO A 28 7.11 -10.60 -0.85
CA PRO A 28 8.09 -10.06 0.12
C PRO A 28 9.35 -9.42 -0.49
N SER A 29 9.45 -9.32 -1.81
CA SER A 29 10.55 -8.59 -2.48
C SER A 29 10.38 -7.07 -2.36
N SER A 30 11.47 -6.32 -2.56
CA SER A 30 11.46 -4.85 -2.53
C SER A 30 10.41 -4.25 -3.47
N TYR A 31 9.71 -3.23 -2.98
CA TYR A 31 8.75 -2.49 -3.79
C TYR A 31 9.45 -1.76 -4.97
N PRO A 32 8.79 -1.59 -6.12
CA PRO A 32 9.33 -0.82 -7.23
C PRO A 32 9.42 0.68 -6.92
N ARG A 33 10.44 1.36 -7.47
CA ARG A 33 10.52 2.83 -7.46
C ARG A 33 9.44 3.47 -8.33
N ASN A 34 9.18 4.76 -8.12
CA ASN A 34 8.21 5.58 -8.86
C ASN A 34 6.77 5.08 -8.76
N LEU A 35 6.36 4.76 -7.53
CA LEU A 35 5.07 4.16 -7.22
C LEU A 35 4.12 5.21 -6.61
N LEU A 36 2.86 5.15 -7.00
CA LEU A 36 1.78 5.99 -6.47
C LEU A 36 0.53 5.11 -6.28
N LEU A 37 0.45 4.45 -5.13
CA LEU A 37 -0.68 3.60 -4.78
C LEU A 37 -1.52 4.25 -3.69
N THR A 38 -2.83 4.18 -3.84
CA THR A 38 -3.78 4.56 -2.80
C THR A 38 -4.77 3.42 -2.58
N TRP A 39 -4.88 2.97 -1.33
CA TRP A 39 -5.91 2.02 -0.91
C TRP A 39 -6.95 2.75 -0.04
N ARG A 40 -8.20 2.78 -0.49
CA ARG A 40 -9.34 3.33 0.27
C ARG A 40 -10.12 2.19 0.88
N LEU A 41 -10.00 2.04 2.19
CA LEU A 41 -10.67 0.99 2.95
C LEU A 41 -12.03 1.48 3.44
N HIS A 42 -13.09 0.74 3.12
CA HIS A 42 -14.46 1.03 3.53
C HIS A 42 -15.01 -0.13 4.36
N SER A 43 -15.53 0.14 5.55
CA SER A 43 -16.22 -0.85 6.36
C SER A 43 -17.72 -0.53 6.47
N GLN A 44 -18.51 -1.50 6.92
CA GLN A 44 -19.94 -1.29 7.17
C GLN A 44 -20.15 -0.22 8.26
N GLU A 45 -21.33 0.40 8.28
CA GLU A 45 -21.70 1.33 9.35
C GLU A 45 -21.55 0.69 10.74
N LYS A 46 -21.20 1.50 11.74
CA LYS A 46 -21.01 1.07 13.14
C LYS A 46 -19.93 0.01 13.34
N THR A 47 -19.00 -0.14 12.38
CA THR A 47 -17.80 -0.96 12.52
C THR A 47 -16.55 -0.09 12.54
N ARG A 48 -15.40 -0.68 12.88
CA ARG A 48 -14.09 -0.01 12.86
C ARG A 48 -13.05 -0.89 12.19
N ILE A 49 -12.22 -0.28 11.35
CA ILE A 49 -11.06 -0.93 10.76
C ILE A 49 -9.89 -0.81 11.73
N GLN A 50 -9.25 -1.94 12.04
CA GLN A 50 -7.99 -2.00 12.78
C GLN A 50 -6.87 -2.39 11.83
N LEU A 51 -5.78 -1.60 11.83
CA LEU A 51 -4.58 -1.87 11.05
C LEU A 51 -3.47 -2.33 11.98
N ALA A 52 -2.71 -3.32 11.53
CA ALA A 52 -1.51 -3.80 12.18
C ALA A 52 -0.42 -3.98 11.13
N PHE A 53 0.78 -3.52 11.44
CA PHE A 53 1.97 -3.78 10.64
C PHE A 53 2.70 -4.98 11.22
N ASP A 54 3.11 -5.91 10.36
CA ASP A 54 3.95 -7.02 10.79
C ASP A 54 5.42 -6.60 10.89
N HIS A 55 6.26 -7.53 11.32
CA HIS A 55 7.71 -7.32 11.46
C HIS A 55 8.44 -7.13 10.12
N GLN A 56 7.75 -7.27 8.98
CA GLN A 56 8.31 -7.12 7.63
C GLN A 56 8.02 -5.72 7.06
N PHE A 57 7.50 -4.80 7.89
CA PHE A 57 7.35 -3.39 7.51
C PHE A 57 8.71 -2.70 7.42
N GLY A 58 9.19 -2.53 6.19
CA GLY A 58 10.42 -1.81 5.87
C GLY A 58 10.21 -0.80 4.74
N LEU A 59 10.62 0.44 4.98
CA LEU A 59 10.66 1.52 3.99
C LEU A 59 12.12 1.91 3.73
N GLU A 60 12.37 2.62 2.63
CA GLU A 60 13.70 3.20 2.40
C GLU A 60 13.97 4.30 3.43
N GLU A 61 15.22 4.39 3.89
CA GLU A 61 15.62 5.53 4.73
C GLU A 61 15.60 6.81 3.89
N ALA A 62 15.29 7.95 4.53
CA ALA A 62 15.33 9.24 3.85
C ALA A 62 16.75 9.49 3.33
N GLU A 63 16.89 9.74 2.03
CA GLU A 63 18.18 10.05 1.43
C GLU A 63 18.44 11.55 1.61
N ASN A 64 19.48 11.91 2.37
CA ASN A 64 19.84 13.32 2.67
C ASN A 64 18.76 14.13 3.39
N ASP A 65 18.02 13.53 4.34
CA ASP A 65 16.91 14.15 5.07
C ASP A 65 15.73 14.61 4.19
N ILE A 66 15.69 14.18 2.93
CA ILE A 66 14.57 14.39 2.02
C ILE A 66 13.77 13.09 1.99
N CYS A 67 12.52 13.20 2.43
CA CYS A 67 11.54 12.11 2.39
C CYS A 67 10.80 12.06 1.06
#